data_AF-D8EVQ5-F1
#
_entry.id   AF-D8EVQ5-F1
#
_cell.length_a   1.000
_cell.length_b   1.000
_cell.length_c   1.000
_cell.angle_alpha   90.00
_cell.angle_beta   90.00
_cell.angle_gamma   90.00
#
_symmetry.space_group_name_H-M   'P 1'
#
loop_
_entity.id
_entity.type
_entity.pdbx_description
1 polymer ?
#
loop_
_entity_poly.entity_id
_entity_poly.type
_entity_poly.pdbx_seq_one_letter_code
_entity_poly.pdbx_strand_id
1 'polypeptide(L)'
;MAGDGVRLRVKKSQMNDLLKSLTVLNLSGGQVSSIVYDNDKTATQKLDEFNFQLRNNEGLPQILKQLQGSEIRVLTGGSSVQGTIMGVEKRNVQEEKTIIPWFFLTIMDQTGQLRTFDTAEITGITFVDEKLNEDLDRYLAILFQEHQRNGKTVIITPTGEGPQDLLISYVTEVPVWKATYRIVIPDMANGKKPFLQGWAIVDNVSGEDWQNVQLSLVSGMPVSFIQELYAPRFKQRPEITVSDEDAVTPAVPEAVMGRNRMPMAALASPGAKAGLLKKEAWAENSPLSRYGQTSAAEAD
;
A
#
# COMPACT_ATOMS: atom_id res chain seq x y z
N MET A 1 32.88 -3.23 23.88
CA MET A 1 31.60 -2.55 24.22
C MET A 1 30.97 -2.07 22.92
N ALA A 2 29.65 -2.06 22.78
CA ALA A 2 29.01 -1.45 21.60
C ALA A 2 29.15 0.08 21.70
N GLY A 3 29.70 0.72 20.68
CA GLY A 3 29.84 2.18 20.63
C GLY A 3 28.50 2.87 20.35
N ASP A 4 28.44 4.19 20.55
CA ASP A 4 27.27 4.97 20.11
C ASP A 4 27.09 4.85 18.59
N GLY A 5 25.87 4.51 18.15
CA GLY A 5 25.58 4.27 16.74
C GLY A 5 25.56 5.56 15.90
N VAL A 6 26.10 5.48 14.68
CA VAL A 6 26.00 6.54 13.66
C VAL A 6 24.61 6.49 13.04
N ARG A 7 23.98 7.65 12.89
CA ARG A 7 22.64 7.79 12.32
C ARG A 7 22.73 8.36 10.91
N LEU A 8 22.04 7.71 9.98
CA LEU A 8 21.87 8.16 8.60
C LEU A 8 20.38 8.41 8.35
N ARG A 9 20.03 9.59 7.83
CA ARG A 9 18.66 9.95 7.45
C ARG A 9 18.44 9.77 5.96
N VAL A 10 17.47 8.92 5.61
CA VAL A 10 17.26 8.44 4.25
C VAL A 10 15.81 8.64 3.87
N LYS A 11 15.51 9.11 2.66
CA LYS A 11 14.12 9.21 2.21
C LYS A 11 13.49 7.82 2.09
N LYS A 12 12.20 7.70 2.42
CA LYS A 12 11.46 6.42 2.31
C LYS A 12 11.58 5.80 0.91
N SER A 13 11.52 6.60 -0.16
CA SER A 13 11.66 6.14 -1.54
C SER A 13 13.04 5.54 -1.85
N GLN A 14 14.09 6.03 -1.20
CA GLN A 14 15.49 5.64 -1.42
C GLN A 14 15.92 4.43 -0.59
N MET A 15 15.10 4.01 0.38
CA MET A 15 15.44 2.94 1.32
C MET A 15 15.73 1.60 0.62
N ASN A 16 15.02 1.29 -0.47
CA ASN A 16 15.24 0.06 -1.23
C ASN A 16 16.65 0.00 -1.83
N ASP A 17 17.14 1.11 -2.38
CA ASP A 17 18.44 1.14 -3.04
C ASP A 17 19.58 1.12 -2.02
N LEU A 18 19.38 1.81 -0.89
CA LEU A 18 20.27 1.73 0.24
C LEU A 18 20.40 0.29 0.74
N LEU A 19 19.29 -0.41 1.02
CA LEU A 19 19.34 -1.78 1.53
C LEU A 19 20.01 -2.77 0.57
N LYS A 20 20.04 -2.50 -0.74
CA LYS A 20 20.72 -3.34 -1.74
C LYS A 20 22.23 -3.12 -1.81
N SER A 21 22.67 -1.90 -1.52
CA SER A 21 24.02 -1.43 -1.86
C SER A 21 24.85 -1.03 -0.64
N LEU A 22 24.22 -0.92 0.53
CA LEU A 22 24.86 -0.49 1.76
C LEU A 22 26.07 -1.37 2.08
N THR A 23 27.22 -0.74 2.09
CA THR A 23 28.49 -1.31 2.52
C THR A 23 29.01 -0.46 3.67
N VAL A 24 29.40 -1.12 4.76
CA VAL A 24 29.98 -0.44 5.94
C VAL A 24 31.29 -1.13 6.26
N LEU A 25 32.37 -0.35 6.28
CA LEU A 25 33.70 -0.80 6.68
C LEU A 25 34.14 -0.02 7.92
N ASN A 26 34.62 -0.73 8.93
CA ASN A 26 35.30 -0.11 10.06
C ASN A 26 36.80 -0.04 9.73
N LEU A 27 37.31 1.18 9.57
CA LEU A 27 38.70 1.44 9.19
C LEU A 27 39.67 1.37 10.39
N SER A 28 39.13 1.36 11.62
CA SER A 28 39.89 1.27 12.87
C SER A 28 40.15 -0.18 13.31
N GLY A 29 39.80 -1.18 12.49
CA GLY A 29 40.04 -2.61 12.75
C GLY A 29 38.96 -3.31 13.59
N GLY A 30 37.91 -2.59 13.99
CA GLY A 30 36.72 -3.17 14.60
C GLY A 30 35.77 -3.80 13.58
N GLN A 31 34.58 -4.19 14.02
CA GLN A 31 33.50 -4.72 13.16
C GLN A 31 32.26 -3.83 13.25
N VAL A 32 31.24 -4.16 12.45
CA VAL A 32 29.90 -3.58 12.58
C VAL A 32 29.04 -4.61 13.33
N SER A 33 28.53 -4.25 14.51
CA SER A 33 27.69 -5.17 15.30
C SER A 33 26.27 -5.27 14.75
N SER A 34 25.70 -4.14 14.32
CA SER A 34 24.31 -4.09 13.90
C SER A 34 24.03 -2.89 12.98
N ILE A 35 23.06 -3.11 12.09
CA ILE A 35 22.43 -2.09 11.28
C ILE A 35 20.93 -2.20 11.57
N VAL A 36 20.35 -1.17 12.18
CA VAL A 36 18.95 -1.14 12.59
C VAL A 36 18.24 -0.05 11.81
N TYR A 37 17.05 -0.35 11.28
CA TYR A 37 16.24 0.61 10.55
C TYR A 37 14.76 0.44 10.93
N ASP A 38 14.00 1.52 10.83
CA ASP A 38 12.57 1.53 11.17
C ASP A 38 11.77 0.72 10.13
N ASN A 39 11.49 -0.54 10.45
CA ASN A 39 10.70 -1.46 9.62
C ASN A 39 9.47 -1.99 10.36
N ASP A 40 8.51 -1.10 10.56
CA ASP A 40 7.17 -1.47 11.00
C ASP A 40 6.26 -1.76 9.81
N LYS A 41 5.08 -2.33 10.08
CA LYS A 41 3.95 -2.36 9.13
C LYS A 41 3.87 -1.02 8.39
N THR A 42 3.74 -1.08 7.06
CA THR A 42 3.61 0.13 6.25
C THR A 42 2.37 0.90 6.70
N ALA A 43 2.34 2.23 6.48
CA ALA A 43 1.16 3.01 6.77
C ALA A 43 -0.08 2.40 6.09
N THR A 44 0.05 1.93 4.85
CA THR A 44 -1.00 1.18 4.14
C THR A 44 -1.48 -0.04 4.93
N GLN A 45 -0.57 -0.93 5.36
CA GLN A 45 -0.93 -2.13 6.13
C GLN A 45 -1.60 -1.80 7.46
N LYS A 46 -1.20 -0.72 8.14
CA LYS A 46 -1.85 -0.27 9.38
C LYS A 46 -3.24 0.31 9.11
N LEU A 47 -3.43 1.01 7.99
CA LEU A 47 -4.73 1.56 7.61
C LEU A 47 -5.70 0.51 7.09
N ASP A 48 -5.22 -0.59 6.52
CA ASP A 48 -6.05 -1.73 6.06
C ASP A 48 -6.68 -2.52 7.21
N GLU A 49 -6.26 -2.28 8.46
CA GLU A 49 -6.86 -2.88 9.66
C GLU A 49 -8.20 -2.23 10.04
N PHE A 50 -8.51 -1.05 9.48
CA PHE A 50 -9.75 -0.34 9.75
C PHE A 50 -10.82 -0.70 8.71
N ASN A 51 -12.09 -0.71 9.15
CA ASN A 51 -13.23 -1.03 8.30
C ASN A 51 -13.65 0.12 7.36
N PHE A 52 -12.87 1.21 7.30
CA PHE A 52 -13.12 2.38 6.46
C PHE A 52 -11.81 2.92 5.87
N GLN A 53 -11.92 3.61 4.74
CA GLN A 53 -10.79 4.17 4.01
C GLN A 53 -11.09 5.62 3.63
N LEU A 54 -10.25 6.53 4.09
CA LEU A 54 -10.33 7.97 3.81
C LEU A 54 -9.31 8.41 2.74
N ARG A 55 -8.63 7.46 2.09
CA ARG A 55 -7.66 7.74 1.03
C ARG A 55 -8.39 8.24 -0.24
N ASN A 56 -7.67 8.95 -1.11
CA ASN A 56 -8.13 9.43 -2.43
C ASN A 56 -8.99 10.71 -2.46
N ASN A 57 -8.92 11.56 -1.43
CA ASN A 57 -9.66 12.83 -1.40
C ASN A 57 -11.18 12.62 -1.57
N GLU A 58 -11.68 11.49 -1.09
CA GLU A 58 -13.11 11.21 -1.08
C GLU A 58 -13.78 12.12 -0.04
N GLY A 59 -14.78 12.88 -0.48
CA GLY A 59 -15.50 13.81 0.39
C GLY A 59 -16.36 13.09 1.44
N LEU A 60 -16.94 13.88 2.34
CA LEU A 60 -17.88 13.43 3.38
C LEU A 60 -18.95 12.41 2.91
N PRO A 61 -19.57 12.54 1.72
CA PRO A 61 -20.57 11.56 1.25
C PRO A 61 -20.05 10.12 1.17
N GLN A 62 -18.78 9.94 0.80
CA GLN A 62 -18.17 8.63 0.66
C GLN A 62 -17.86 8.00 2.02
N ILE A 63 -17.38 8.80 2.97
CA ILE A 63 -17.15 8.38 4.36
C ILE A 63 -18.46 7.90 4.98
N LEU A 64 -19.52 8.69 4.85
CA LEU A 64 -20.85 8.34 5.37
C LEU A 64 -21.42 7.09 4.70
N LYS A 65 -21.13 6.87 3.41
CA LYS A 65 -21.53 5.66 2.69
C LYS A 65 -20.83 4.41 3.21
N GLN A 66 -19.53 4.47 3.50
CA GLN A 66 -18.80 3.38 4.16
C GLN A 66 -19.30 3.17 5.61
N LEU A 67 -19.69 4.28 6.24
CA LEU A 67 -20.29 4.46 7.56
C LEU A 67 -21.67 3.81 7.80
N GLN A 68 -22.29 3.19 6.79
CA GLN A 68 -23.69 2.77 6.87
C GLN A 68 -23.96 1.84 8.06
N GLY A 69 -25.02 2.12 8.80
CA GLY A 69 -25.36 1.42 10.05
C GLY A 69 -24.77 2.06 11.31
N SER A 70 -23.87 3.04 11.20
CA SER A 70 -23.35 3.78 12.35
C SER A 70 -24.36 4.80 12.85
N GLU A 71 -24.45 4.96 14.17
CA GLU A 71 -25.26 6.00 14.79
C GLU A 71 -24.52 7.35 14.80
N ILE A 72 -25.18 8.39 14.32
CA ILE A 72 -24.62 9.73 14.21
C ILE A 72 -25.58 10.78 14.75
N ARG A 73 -25.01 11.92 15.14
CA ARG A 73 -25.72 13.17 15.37
C ARG A 73 -25.36 14.15 14.26
N VAL A 74 -26.36 14.56 13.50
CA VAL A 74 -26.24 15.55 12.42
C VAL A 74 -26.65 16.91 12.96
N LEU A 75 -25.80 17.91 12.75
CA LEU A 75 -26.09 19.32 13.00
C LEU A 75 -26.45 20.00 11.68
N THR A 76 -27.63 20.63 11.67
CA THR A 76 -28.10 21.51 10.58
C THR A 76 -28.32 22.92 11.13
N GLY A 77 -28.61 23.91 10.27
CA GLY A 77 -28.66 25.36 10.56
C GLY A 77 -29.58 25.87 11.71
N GLY A 78 -30.12 24.98 12.54
CA GLY A 78 -30.75 25.34 13.82
C GLY A 78 -31.15 24.14 14.69
N SER A 79 -30.80 22.90 14.33
CA SER A 79 -31.24 21.71 15.04
C SER A 79 -30.23 20.57 14.95
N SER A 80 -30.19 19.71 15.96
CA SER A 80 -29.45 18.45 15.91
C SER A 80 -30.41 17.28 15.82
N VAL A 81 -30.13 16.33 14.94
CA VAL A 81 -30.91 15.08 14.80
C VAL A 81 -29.98 13.90 14.98
N GLN A 82 -30.35 12.98 15.88
CA GLN A 82 -29.62 11.73 16.10
C GLN A 82 -30.35 10.57 15.44
N GLY A 83 -29.59 9.68 14.80
CA GLY A 83 -30.13 8.51 14.11
C GLY A 83 -29.05 7.65 13.45
N THR A 84 -29.48 6.54 12.87
CA THR A 84 -28.60 5.57 12.21
C THR A 84 -28.49 5.87 10.72
N ILE A 85 -27.28 5.84 10.17
CA ILE A 85 -27.05 6.03 8.73
C ILE A 85 -27.71 4.90 7.95
N MET A 86 -28.69 5.24 7.12
CA MET A 86 -29.33 4.31 6.18
C MET A 86 -28.62 4.29 4.83
N GLY A 87 -28.04 5.42 4.42
CA GLY A 87 -27.26 5.49 3.19
C GLY A 87 -27.06 6.93 2.69
N VAL A 88 -26.23 7.03 1.65
CA VAL A 88 -25.96 8.27 0.94
C VAL A 88 -26.28 8.08 -0.53
N GLU A 89 -27.13 8.93 -1.08
CA GLU A 89 -27.50 8.92 -2.50
C GLU A 89 -26.85 10.09 -3.23
N LYS A 90 -26.43 9.84 -4.48
CA LYS A 90 -25.95 10.86 -5.40
C LYS A 90 -27.07 11.17 -6.40
N ARG A 91 -27.54 12.41 -6.43
CA ARG A 91 -28.52 12.88 -7.42
C ARG A 91 -27.85 13.86 -8.37
N ASN A 92 -28.04 13.65 -9.65
CA ASN A 92 -27.56 14.56 -10.68
C ASN A 92 -28.67 15.59 -10.94
N VAL A 93 -28.45 16.83 -10.52
CA VAL A 93 -29.39 17.92 -10.80
C VAL A 93 -28.86 18.67 -12.02
N GLN A 94 -29.73 18.85 -13.02
CA GLN A 94 -29.41 19.65 -14.20
C GLN A 94 -29.76 21.10 -13.88
N GLU A 95 -28.72 21.93 -13.72
CA GLU A 95 -28.87 23.36 -13.51
C GLU A 95 -28.32 24.07 -14.75
N GLU A 96 -29.20 24.79 -15.45
CA GLU A 96 -28.96 25.50 -16.71
C GLU A 96 -28.35 24.65 -17.85
N LYS A 97 -27.05 24.33 -17.78
CA LYS A 97 -26.27 23.53 -18.75
C LYS A 97 -25.19 22.64 -18.10
N THR A 98 -25.15 22.50 -16.78
CA THR A 98 -24.15 21.70 -16.07
C THR A 98 -24.83 20.69 -15.16
N ILE A 99 -24.32 19.46 -15.16
CA ILE A 99 -24.78 18.42 -14.24
C ILE A 99 -23.92 18.53 -12.98
N ILE A 100 -24.52 19.00 -11.89
CA ILE A 100 -23.83 19.11 -10.60
C ILE A 100 -24.28 17.93 -9.72
N PRO A 101 -23.34 17.15 -9.17
CA PRO A 101 -23.68 16.06 -8.26
C PRO A 101 -24.06 16.60 -6.88
N TRP A 102 -25.30 16.37 -6.46
CA TRP A 102 -25.77 16.61 -5.11
C TRP A 102 -25.79 15.30 -4.32
N PHE A 103 -25.50 15.39 -3.02
CA PHE A 103 -25.48 14.23 -2.15
C PHE A 103 -26.49 14.41 -1.03
N PHE A 104 -27.31 13.39 -0.81
CA PHE A 104 -28.31 13.37 0.24
C PHE A 104 -28.00 12.23 1.22
N LEU A 105 -27.97 12.57 2.50
CA LEU A 105 -27.81 11.63 3.60
C LEU A 105 -29.20 11.24 4.11
N THR A 106 -29.50 9.94 4.14
CA THR A 106 -30.70 9.43 4.80
C THR A 106 -30.33 8.74 6.10
N ILE A 107 -31.00 9.13 7.18
CA ILE A 107 -30.90 8.50 8.49
C ILE A 107 -32.26 8.01 8.97
N MET A 108 -32.26 6.99 9.82
CA MET A 108 -33.42 6.60 10.60
C MET A 108 -33.27 7.16 12.01
N ASP A 109 -34.17 8.02 12.43
CA ASP A 109 -34.12 8.58 13.79
C ASP A 109 -34.60 7.57 14.84
N GLN A 110 -34.46 7.93 16.12
CA GLN A 110 -34.83 7.08 17.26
C GLN A 110 -36.33 6.76 17.33
N THR A 111 -37.18 7.51 16.62
CA THR A 111 -38.63 7.26 16.52
C THR A 111 -38.98 6.31 15.37
N GLY A 112 -37.98 5.89 14.58
CA GLY A 112 -38.16 5.08 13.38
C GLY A 112 -38.52 5.89 12.13
N GLN A 113 -38.49 7.23 12.20
CA GLN A 113 -38.77 8.09 11.05
C GLN A 113 -37.52 8.19 10.16
N LEU A 114 -37.72 8.02 8.85
CA LEU A 114 -36.70 8.28 7.85
C LEU A 114 -36.60 9.78 7.59
N ARG A 115 -35.39 10.32 7.70
CA ARG A 115 -35.11 11.74 7.47
C ARG A 115 -33.96 11.86 6.47
N THR A 116 -34.18 12.64 5.43
CA THR A 116 -33.20 12.89 4.36
C THR A 116 -32.72 14.33 4.44
N PHE A 117 -31.40 14.50 4.45
CA PHE A 117 -30.72 15.79 4.54
C PHE A 117 -29.88 16.01 3.29
N ASP A 118 -29.91 17.23 2.74
CA ASP A 118 -28.87 17.65 1.81
C ASP A 118 -27.55 17.76 2.56
N THR A 119 -26.51 17.09 2.08
CA THR A 119 -25.17 17.16 2.71
C THR A 119 -24.58 18.57 2.71
N ALA A 120 -25.03 19.46 1.84
CA ALA A 120 -24.63 20.87 1.84
C ALA A 120 -25.19 21.66 3.04
N GLU A 121 -26.30 21.23 3.64
CA GLU A 121 -26.92 21.87 4.81
C GLU A 121 -26.33 21.39 6.15
N ILE A 122 -25.52 20.33 6.10
CA ILE A 122 -24.90 19.73 7.28
C ILE A 122 -23.69 20.56 7.69
N THR A 123 -23.76 21.14 8.88
CA THR A 123 -22.67 21.93 9.46
C THR A 123 -21.73 21.11 10.33
N GLY A 124 -22.19 19.94 10.81
CA GLY A 124 -21.38 19.03 11.61
C GLY A 124 -22.01 17.65 11.72
N ILE A 125 -21.15 16.65 11.88
CA ILE A 125 -21.55 15.27 12.17
C ILE A 125 -20.70 14.79 13.34
N THR A 126 -21.32 14.13 14.30
CA THR A 126 -20.63 13.45 15.39
C THR A 126 -21.03 11.98 15.37
N PHE A 127 -20.05 11.08 15.36
CA PHE A 127 -20.32 9.66 15.58
C PHE A 127 -20.62 9.43 17.06
N VAL A 128 -21.73 8.74 17.34
CA VAL A 128 -22.14 8.45 18.73
C VAL A 128 -21.28 7.34 19.35
N ASP A 129 -20.78 6.43 18.52
CA ASP A 129 -19.89 5.35 18.96
C ASP A 129 -18.49 5.88 19.32
N GLU A 130 -18.13 5.78 20.60
CA GLU A 130 -16.83 6.18 21.13
C GLU A 130 -15.68 5.39 20.50
N LYS A 131 -15.86 4.09 20.27
CA LYS A 131 -14.83 3.24 19.67
C LYS A 131 -14.55 3.64 18.23
N LEU A 132 -15.58 4.02 17.47
CA LEU A 132 -15.41 4.54 16.11
C LEU A 132 -14.62 5.86 16.11
N ASN A 133 -14.87 6.73 17.08
CA ASN A 133 -14.10 7.98 17.22
C ASN A 133 -12.62 7.69 17.55
N GLU A 134 -12.34 6.76 18.48
CA GLU A 134 -10.96 6.35 18.79
C GLU A 134 -10.23 5.77 17.57
N ASP A 135 -10.92 4.94 16.79
CA ASP A 135 -10.37 4.35 15.57
C ASP A 135 -10.13 5.42 14.50
N LEU A 136 -11.02 6.41 14.37
CA LEU A 136 -10.83 7.56 13.48
C LEU A 136 -9.62 8.41 13.90
N ASP A 137 -9.47 8.71 15.19
CA ASP A 137 -8.32 9.45 15.72
C ASP A 137 -7.01 8.70 15.45
N ARG A 138 -6.99 7.38 15.66
CA ARG A 138 -5.84 6.53 15.36
C ARG A 138 -5.52 6.52 13.86
N TYR A 139 -6.55 6.41 13.02
CA TYR A 139 -6.42 6.45 11.56
C TYR A 139 -5.80 7.77 11.08
N LEU A 140 -6.32 8.90 11.56
CA LEU A 140 -5.82 10.24 11.22
C LEU A 140 -4.40 10.48 11.74
N ALA A 141 -4.06 9.96 12.93
CA ALA A 141 -2.71 10.01 13.45
C ALA A 141 -1.70 9.24 12.57
N ILE A 142 -2.09 8.07 12.03
CA ILE A 142 -1.26 7.30 11.10
C ILE A 142 -1.05 8.08 9.79
N LEU A 143 -2.10 8.68 9.22
CA LEU A 143 -1.99 9.54 8.03
C LEU A 143 -1.08 10.75 8.26
N PHE A 144 -1.24 11.41 9.41
CA PHE A 144 -0.40 12.55 9.77
C PHE A 144 1.07 12.15 9.91
N GLN A 145 1.35 11.00 10.54
CA GLN A 145 2.71 10.46 10.63
C GLN A 145 3.28 10.09 9.25
N GLU A 146 2.46 9.56 8.34
CA GLU A 146 2.88 9.28 6.96
C GLU A 146 3.32 10.57 6.25
N HIS A 147 2.58 11.68 6.41
CA HIS A 147 2.95 12.98 5.85
C HIS A 147 4.24 13.57 6.47
N GLN A 148 4.42 13.45 7.78
CA GLN A 148 5.58 14.00 8.50
C GLN A 148 6.87 13.21 8.27
N ARG A 149 6.79 11.88 8.13
CA ARG A 149 7.95 10.97 8.12
C ARG A 149 8.38 10.56 6.72
N ASN A 150 8.61 11.53 5.83
CA ASN A 150 9.27 11.26 4.54
C ASN A 150 10.73 10.79 4.69
N GLY A 151 11.34 11.00 5.86
CA GLY A 151 12.66 10.47 6.24
C GLY A 151 12.57 9.27 7.18
N LYS A 152 13.46 8.31 6.98
CA LYS A 152 13.70 7.12 7.80
C LYS A 152 15.10 7.19 8.38
N THR A 153 15.27 6.63 9.57
CA THR A 153 16.58 6.59 10.24
C THR A 153 17.17 5.19 10.11
N VAL A 154 18.43 5.13 9.71
CA VAL A 154 19.26 3.92 9.76
C VAL A 154 20.34 4.16 10.81
N ILE A 155 20.47 3.25 11.77
CA ILE A 155 21.45 3.32 12.86
C ILE A 155 22.48 2.21 12.64
N ILE A 156 23.74 2.59 12.49
CA ILE A 156 24.87 1.70 12.28
C ILE A 156 25.73 1.71 13.54
N THR A 157 25.88 0.56 14.18
CA THR A 157 26.60 0.44 15.45
C THR A 157 27.95 -0.24 15.24
N PRO A 158 29.08 0.45 15.45
CA PRO A 158 30.40 -0.17 15.39
C PRO A 158 30.77 -0.87 16.69
N THR A 159 31.67 -1.83 16.59
CA THR A 159 32.41 -2.41 17.72
C THR A 159 33.83 -1.89 17.75
N GLY A 160 34.38 -1.74 18.96
CA GLY A 160 35.74 -1.24 19.18
C GLY A 160 35.80 -0.41 20.46
N GLU A 161 37.02 -0.09 20.91
CA GLU A 161 37.25 0.85 22.01
C GLU A 161 37.73 2.18 21.45
N GLY A 162 37.22 3.28 22.02
CA GLY A 162 37.53 4.63 21.56
C GLY A 162 36.83 5.00 20.24
N PRO A 163 37.12 6.20 19.69
CA PRO A 163 36.56 6.67 18.43
C PRO A 163 36.83 5.67 17.28
N GLN A 164 35.80 5.37 16.50
CA GLN A 164 35.86 4.44 15.36
C GLN A 164 35.61 5.21 14.07
N ASP A 165 36.46 5.00 13.07
CA ASP A 165 36.29 5.56 11.73
C ASP A 165 35.52 4.58 10.85
N LEU A 166 34.37 5.02 10.33
CA LEU A 166 33.51 4.23 9.47
C LEU A 166 33.49 4.78 8.05
N LEU A 167 33.69 3.90 7.07
CA LEU A 167 33.35 4.16 5.67
C LEU A 167 31.99 3.56 5.38
N ILE A 168 31.02 4.41 5.06
CA ILE A 168 29.66 4.02 4.70
C ILE A 168 29.43 4.38 3.23
N SER A 169 29.09 3.40 2.42
CA SER A 169 28.83 3.56 0.98
C SER A 169 27.47 2.98 0.63
N TYR A 170 26.70 3.71 -0.17
CA TYR A 170 25.42 3.23 -0.71
C TYR A 170 25.12 3.93 -2.04
N VAL A 171 24.20 3.35 -2.81
CA VAL A 171 23.69 3.87 -4.07
C VAL A 171 22.23 4.27 -3.87
N THR A 172 21.84 5.37 -4.50
CA THR A 172 20.45 5.84 -4.46
C THR A 172 20.07 6.53 -5.77
N GLU A 173 18.79 6.48 -6.12
CA GLU A 173 18.24 7.29 -7.20
C GLU A 173 18.51 8.79 -6.96
N VAL A 174 19.06 9.44 -7.98
CA VAL A 174 19.30 10.88 -8.04
C VAL A 174 18.83 11.44 -9.39
N PRO A 175 18.35 12.70 -9.44
CA PRO A 175 17.99 13.35 -10.70
C PRO A 175 19.17 13.43 -11.66
N VAL A 176 18.85 13.42 -12.96
CA VAL A 176 19.85 13.67 -14.01
C VAL A 176 20.46 15.06 -13.82
N TRP A 177 21.78 15.10 -13.71
CA TRP A 177 22.56 16.33 -13.67
C TRP A 177 22.51 17.04 -15.02
N LYS A 178 22.52 18.37 -15.00
CA LYS A 178 22.34 19.18 -16.21
C LYS A 178 23.60 20.00 -16.46
N ALA A 179 24.10 19.98 -17.70
CA ALA A 179 25.21 20.84 -18.11
C ALA A 179 24.67 22.04 -18.89
N THR A 180 25.15 23.25 -18.60
CA THR A 180 24.89 24.43 -19.44
C THR A 180 26.20 25.12 -19.79
N TYR A 181 26.30 25.54 -21.04
CA TYR A 181 27.49 26.16 -21.62
C TYR A 181 27.14 27.52 -22.19
N ARG A 182 28.00 28.52 -21.96
CA ARG A 182 27.87 29.86 -22.53
C ARG A 182 29.22 30.33 -23.06
N ILE A 183 29.23 30.89 -24.26
CA ILE A 183 30.42 31.54 -24.82
C ILE A 183 30.30 33.03 -24.54
N VAL A 184 31.32 33.59 -23.89
CA VAL A 184 31.44 35.02 -23.67
C VAL A 184 32.47 35.56 -24.65
N ILE A 185 32.03 36.42 -25.55
CA ILE A 185 32.88 37.13 -26.50
C ILE A 185 33.09 38.54 -25.94
N PRO A 186 34.28 38.87 -25.42
CA PRO A 186 34.58 40.20 -24.90
C PRO A 186 34.78 41.20 -26.03
N ASP A 187 34.67 42.49 -25.72
CA ASP A 187 34.87 43.56 -26.68
C ASP A 187 36.31 43.53 -27.26
N MET A 188 36.39 43.56 -28.60
CA MET A 188 37.62 43.32 -29.36
C MET A 188 38.67 44.42 -29.13
N ALA A 189 38.26 45.60 -28.66
CA ALA A 189 39.14 46.73 -28.32
C ALA A 189 40.13 46.42 -27.19
N ASN A 190 39.84 45.43 -26.34
CA ASN A 190 40.65 45.11 -25.15
C ASN A 190 41.57 43.89 -25.34
N GLY A 191 41.63 43.29 -26.54
CA GLY A 191 42.50 42.13 -26.84
C GLY A 191 42.17 40.86 -26.03
N LYS A 192 41.01 40.80 -25.36
CA LYS A 192 40.61 39.65 -24.54
C LYS A 192 40.11 38.52 -25.45
N LYS A 193 40.53 37.29 -25.18
CA LYS A 193 40.08 36.11 -25.92
C LYS A 193 38.67 35.70 -25.48
N PRO A 194 37.81 35.18 -26.40
CA PRO A 194 36.57 34.53 -26.01
C PRO A 194 36.82 33.41 -25.02
N PHE A 195 35.89 33.19 -24.08
CA PHE A 195 35.97 32.09 -23.13
C PHE A 195 34.64 31.35 -23.01
N LEU A 196 34.73 30.05 -22.71
CA LEU A 196 33.60 29.17 -22.48
C LEU A 196 33.37 29.04 -20.97
N GLN A 197 32.14 29.32 -20.53
CA GLN A 197 31.68 29.01 -19.18
C GLN A 197 30.84 27.74 -19.23
N GLY A 198 31.24 26.72 -18.47
CA GLY A 198 30.46 25.51 -18.23
C GLY A 198 29.95 25.48 -16.80
N TRP A 199 28.68 25.16 -16.62
CA TRP A 199 28.07 24.93 -15.31
C TRP A 199 27.50 23.52 -15.26
N ALA A 200 27.69 22.84 -14.14
CA ALA A 200 27.00 21.61 -13.78
C ALA A 200 25.95 21.93 -12.71
N ILE A 201 24.69 21.60 -13.00
CA ILE A 201 23.57 21.77 -12.09
C ILE A 201 23.24 20.40 -11.52
N VAL A 202 23.36 20.29 -10.20
CA VAL A 202 23.20 19.04 -9.45
C VAL A 202 22.22 19.29 -8.33
N ASP A 203 21.16 18.48 -8.31
CA ASP A 203 20.08 18.60 -7.33
C ASP A 203 20.38 17.69 -6.13
N ASN A 204 20.63 18.26 -4.93
CA ASN A 204 20.71 17.47 -3.70
C ASN A 204 19.30 17.01 -3.30
N VAL A 205 18.95 15.79 -3.68
CA VAL A 205 17.70 15.13 -3.27
C VAL A 205 17.88 14.19 -2.10
N SER A 206 19.05 14.15 -1.46
CA SER A 206 19.27 13.28 -0.31
C SER A 206 18.50 13.79 0.92
N GLY A 207 18.52 12.99 2.00
CA GLY A 207 17.86 13.34 3.27
C GLY A 207 18.70 14.27 4.17
N GLU A 208 19.90 14.65 3.73
CA GLU A 208 20.91 15.34 4.54
C GLU A 208 21.62 16.44 3.73
N ASP A 209 22.21 17.40 4.45
CA ASP A 209 22.99 18.47 3.86
C ASP A 209 24.36 17.96 3.41
N TRP A 210 24.78 18.36 2.21
CA TRP A 210 26.11 18.06 1.70
C TRP A 210 27.15 18.94 2.37
N GLN A 211 28.03 18.32 3.16
CA GLN A 211 29.17 18.99 3.79
C GLN A 211 30.46 18.30 3.33
N ASN A 212 31.42 19.09 2.82
CA ASN A 212 32.74 18.59 2.37
C ASN A 212 32.65 17.42 1.37
N VAL A 213 31.78 17.54 0.36
CA VAL A 213 31.55 16.48 -0.64
C VAL A 213 32.52 16.55 -1.82
N GLN A 214 32.98 15.39 -2.29
CA GLN A 214 33.63 15.23 -3.59
C GLN A 214 32.64 14.63 -4.57
N LEU A 215 32.44 15.27 -5.72
CA LEU A 215 31.48 14.85 -6.73
C LEU A 215 32.18 14.42 -8.02
N SER A 216 31.81 13.25 -8.53
CA SER A 216 32.22 12.74 -9.84
C SER A 216 30.98 12.56 -10.72
N LEU A 217 30.92 13.29 -11.84
CA LEU A 217 29.82 13.23 -12.80
C LEU A 217 30.24 12.44 -14.02
N VAL A 218 29.43 11.46 -14.42
CA VAL A 218 29.69 10.60 -15.57
C VAL A 218 28.59 10.80 -16.60
N SER A 219 28.96 10.81 -17.88
CA SER A 219 28.03 10.79 -19.01
C SER A 219 27.70 9.34 -19.37
N GLY A 220 26.43 8.94 -19.31
CA GLY A 220 25.97 7.61 -19.73
C GLY A 220 24.56 7.27 -19.27
N MET A 221 24.02 6.15 -19.76
CA MET A 221 22.75 5.55 -19.31
C MET A 221 23.03 4.31 -18.45
N PRO A 222 23.29 4.45 -17.14
CA PRO A 222 23.36 3.30 -16.25
C PRO A 222 21.96 2.71 -16.08
N VAL A 223 21.79 1.41 -16.36
CA VAL A 223 20.53 0.70 -16.16
C VAL A 223 20.51 0.09 -14.76
N SER A 224 19.49 0.41 -13.96
CA SER A 224 19.25 -0.17 -12.62
C SER A 224 17.82 -0.71 -12.52
N PHE A 225 17.60 -1.73 -11.69
CA PHE A 225 16.28 -2.35 -11.50
C PHE A 225 15.64 -1.92 -10.18
N ILE A 226 14.34 -1.61 -10.22
CA ILE A 226 13.53 -1.36 -9.03
C ILE A 226 13.11 -2.72 -8.44
N GLN A 227 13.47 -2.95 -7.18
CA GLN A 227 13.06 -4.12 -6.40
C GLN A 227 12.71 -3.64 -4.99
N GLU A 228 11.57 -4.08 -4.48
CA GLU A 228 11.06 -3.71 -3.17
C GLU A 228 11.69 -4.61 -2.09
N LEU A 229 12.58 -4.04 -1.28
CA LEU A 229 13.24 -4.69 -0.14
C LEU A 229 12.78 -4.13 1.21
N TYR A 230 12.25 -2.91 1.22
CA TYR A 230 11.84 -2.21 2.43
C TYR A 230 10.51 -2.73 2.98
N ALA A 231 9.53 -3.02 2.11
CA ALA A 231 8.22 -3.45 2.56
C ALA A 231 8.26 -4.89 3.13
N PRO A 232 7.66 -5.14 4.31
CA PRO A 232 7.49 -6.49 4.84
C PRO A 232 6.69 -7.37 3.87
N ARG A 233 7.24 -8.53 3.51
CA ARG A 233 6.55 -9.52 2.65
C ARG A 233 6.04 -10.66 3.50
N PHE A 234 4.71 -10.86 3.50
CA PHE A 234 4.08 -12.01 4.13
C PHE A 234 3.80 -13.08 3.08
N LYS A 235 4.18 -14.34 3.35
CA LYS A 235 3.71 -15.50 2.59
C LYS A 235 2.44 -16.04 3.24
N GLN A 236 1.44 -16.41 2.45
CA GLN A 236 0.29 -17.16 2.97
C GLN A 236 0.77 -18.48 3.56
N ARG A 237 0.38 -18.76 4.80
CA ARG A 237 0.68 -20.02 5.47
C ARG A 237 -0.34 -21.06 4.98
N PRO A 238 0.10 -22.27 4.57
CA PRO A 238 -0.83 -23.36 4.31
C PRO A 238 -1.59 -23.71 5.58
N GLU A 239 -2.91 -23.83 5.47
CA GLU A 239 -3.76 -24.34 6.53
C GLU A 239 -3.94 -25.84 6.30
N ILE A 240 -3.51 -26.67 7.26
CA ILE A 240 -3.71 -28.11 7.20
C ILE A 240 -5.06 -28.39 7.85
N THR A 241 -6.07 -28.71 7.05
CA THR A 241 -7.31 -29.29 7.57
C THR A 241 -7.03 -30.74 7.95
N VAL A 242 -7.08 -31.04 9.25
CA VAL A 242 -7.12 -32.44 9.70
C VAL A 242 -8.46 -33.00 9.23
N SER A 243 -8.44 -33.99 8.35
CA SER A 243 -9.64 -34.76 8.03
C SER A 243 -10.09 -35.44 9.31
N ASP A 244 -11.30 -35.15 9.79
CA ASP A 244 -11.92 -35.99 10.81
C ASP A 244 -11.94 -37.41 10.26
N GLU A 245 -11.25 -38.34 10.92
CA GLU A 245 -11.33 -39.76 10.58
C GLU A 245 -12.81 -40.13 10.61
N ASP A 246 -13.38 -40.52 9.47
CA ASP A 246 -14.74 -41.04 9.40
C ASP A 246 -14.86 -42.10 10.50
N ALA A 247 -15.74 -41.84 11.48
CA ALA A 247 -15.95 -42.74 12.59
C ALA A 247 -16.22 -44.13 12.01
N VAL A 248 -15.29 -45.07 12.23
CA VAL A 248 -15.43 -46.46 11.78
C VAL A 248 -16.70 -46.99 12.43
N THR A 249 -17.80 -47.04 11.66
CA THR A 249 -19.03 -47.66 12.12
C THR A 249 -18.71 -49.13 12.39
N PRO A 250 -19.12 -49.69 13.55
CA PRO A 250 -18.87 -51.09 13.86
C PRO A 250 -19.39 -51.97 12.72
N ALA A 251 -18.53 -52.84 12.18
CA ALA A 251 -18.97 -53.82 11.20
C ALA A 251 -20.07 -54.69 11.84
N VAL A 252 -21.27 -54.65 11.28
CA VAL A 252 -22.35 -55.56 11.67
C VAL A 252 -21.98 -56.98 11.24
N PRO A 253 -21.90 -57.96 12.15
CA PRO A 253 -21.62 -59.34 11.79
C PRO A 253 -22.72 -59.88 10.86
N GLU A 254 -22.31 -60.61 9.82
CA GLU A 254 -23.15 -61.15 8.73
C GLU A 254 -24.33 -62.02 9.22
N ALA A 255 -24.29 -62.47 10.48
CA ALA A 255 -25.36 -63.23 11.13
C ALA A 255 -26.67 -62.45 11.35
N VAL A 256 -26.69 -61.12 11.17
CA VAL A 256 -27.91 -60.29 11.34
C VAL A 256 -28.71 -60.09 10.04
N MET A 257 -28.16 -60.45 8.87
CA MET A 257 -28.94 -60.42 7.61
C MET A 257 -29.94 -61.58 7.45
N GLY A 258 -29.85 -62.59 8.32
CA GLY A 258 -30.65 -63.81 8.27
C GLY A 258 -31.85 -63.83 9.20
N ARG A 259 -32.62 -62.75 9.36
CA ARG A 259 -34.00 -62.83 9.90
C ARG A 259 -34.77 -61.51 9.75
N ASN A 260 -35.57 -61.46 8.70
CA ASN A 260 -36.89 -60.84 8.61
C ASN A 260 -37.07 -59.46 9.28
N ARG A 261 -36.94 -58.37 8.53
CA ARG A 261 -37.59 -57.09 8.88
C ARG A 261 -38.21 -56.42 7.66
N MET A 262 -39.53 -56.24 7.77
CA MET A 262 -40.39 -55.38 6.98
C MET A 262 -39.82 -53.95 6.84
N PRO A 263 -40.19 -53.19 5.80
CA PRO A 263 -39.78 -51.79 5.69
C PRO A 263 -40.43 -50.97 6.80
N MET A 264 -39.64 -50.60 7.82
CA MET A 264 -39.98 -49.54 8.76
C MET A 264 -39.43 -48.23 8.19
N ALA A 265 -40.32 -47.32 7.85
CA ALA A 265 -40.00 -45.95 7.48
C ALA A 265 -39.23 -45.26 8.62
N ALA A 266 -38.11 -44.63 8.29
CA ALA A 266 -37.40 -43.72 9.19
C ALA A 266 -37.20 -42.37 8.48
N LEU A 267 -38.15 -41.48 8.77
CA LEU A 267 -38.02 -40.05 9.08
C LEU A 267 -36.89 -39.28 8.40
N ALA A 268 -37.31 -38.41 7.47
CA ALA A 268 -36.53 -37.25 7.08
C ALA A 268 -36.28 -36.31 8.27
N SER A 269 -35.11 -35.68 8.27
CA SER A 269 -34.88 -34.37 8.90
C SER A 269 -34.00 -33.53 7.97
N PRO A 270 -34.15 -32.20 8.01
CA PRO A 270 -34.22 -31.40 6.80
C PRO A 270 -33.01 -30.47 6.58
N GLY A 271 -32.73 -30.18 5.32
CA GLY A 271 -32.26 -28.84 4.92
C GLY A 271 -30.84 -28.74 4.37
N ALA A 272 -30.63 -29.14 3.13
CA ALA A 272 -29.72 -28.43 2.23
C ALA A 272 -30.32 -28.45 0.83
N LYS A 273 -30.78 -27.27 0.37
CA LYS A 273 -31.42 -27.09 -0.93
C LYS A 273 -30.44 -27.41 -2.06
N ALA A 274 -30.86 -28.31 -2.93
CA ALA A 274 -30.29 -28.52 -4.25
C ALA A 274 -30.59 -27.30 -5.15
N GLY A 275 -29.54 -26.70 -5.71
CA GLY A 275 -29.60 -25.89 -6.92
C GLY A 275 -29.01 -26.70 -8.07
N LEU A 276 -29.87 -27.34 -8.85
CA LEU A 276 -29.52 -27.86 -10.18
C LEU A 276 -29.18 -26.70 -11.12
N LEU A 277 -28.15 -26.86 -11.94
CA LEU A 277 -28.22 -26.66 -13.39
C LEU A 277 -26.97 -27.29 -14.04
N LYS A 278 -27.12 -28.53 -14.53
CA LYS A 278 -26.31 -29.12 -15.59
C LYS A 278 -27.00 -28.81 -16.93
N LYS A 279 -26.23 -28.44 -17.95
CA LYS A 279 -26.49 -28.86 -19.34
C LYS A 279 -25.17 -29.29 -19.97
N GLU A 280 -25.20 -30.48 -20.54
CA GLU A 280 -24.09 -31.24 -21.10
C GLU A 280 -23.92 -31.00 -22.60
N ALA A 281 -22.67 -31.20 -23.05
CA ALA A 281 -22.20 -31.69 -24.36
C ALA A 281 -22.39 -30.72 -25.56
N TRP A 282 -21.51 -30.68 -26.57
CA TRP A 282 -21.07 -31.79 -27.43
C TRP A 282 -19.59 -31.68 -27.85
N ALA A 283 -18.94 -32.84 -28.05
CA ALA A 283 -17.72 -33.06 -28.86
C ALA A 283 -18.01 -32.77 -30.35
N GLU A 284 -17.08 -32.58 -31.29
CA GLU A 284 -15.88 -33.33 -31.64
C GLU A 284 -15.19 -32.62 -32.85
N ASN A 285 -14.02 -33.12 -33.27
CA ASN A 285 -13.22 -32.83 -34.48
C ASN A 285 -12.10 -31.76 -34.42
N SER A 286 -10.88 -32.26 -34.20
CA SER A 286 -9.67 -31.93 -34.98
C SER A 286 -9.62 -32.85 -36.22
N PRO A 287 -8.96 -32.53 -37.37
CA PRO A 287 -7.50 -32.34 -37.42
C PRO A 287 -6.89 -31.44 -38.53
N LEU A 288 -5.60 -31.09 -38.30
CA LEU A 288 -4.48 -30.88 -39.25
C LEU A 288 -4.58 -29.83 -40.38
N SER A 289 -3.64 -28.87 -40.37
CA SER A 289 -2.72 -28.67 -41.50
C SER A 289 -1.44 -27.93 -41.08
N ARG A 290 -0.32 -28.50 -41.52
CA ARG A 290 1.06 -27.99 -41.47
C ARG A 290 1.23 -26.91 -42.55
N TYR A 291 2.11 -25.94 -42.31
CA TYR A 291 3.09 -25.30 -43.23
C TYR A 291 3.75 -24.18 -42.40
N GLY A 292 5.06 -23.97 -42.32
CA GLY A 292 6.24 -24.61 -42.89
C GLY A 292 7.47 -24.00 -42.20
N GLN A 293 8.54 -24.79 -42.12
CA GLN A 293 9.89 -24.32 -41.79
C GLN A 293 10.42 -23.40 -42.89
N THR A 294 11.22 -22.40 -42.52
CA THR A 294 12.50 -22.09 -43.19
C THR A 294 13.47 -21.47 -42.21
N SER A 295 14.74 -21.65 -42.53
CA SER A 295 15.94 -21.61 -41.69
C SER A 295 16.91 -20.55 -42.22
N ALA A 296 17.81 -20.14 -41.31
CA ALA A 296 19.22 -19.76 -41.52
C ALA A 296 19.63 -18.31 -41.92
N ALA A 297 20.62 -17.85 -41.13
CA ALA A 297 21.91 -17.25 -41.50
C ALA A 297 22.14 -15.73 -41.37
N GLU A 298 22.97 -15.39 -40.37
CA GLU A 298 24.22 -14.59 -40.38
C GLU A 298 24.33 -13.15 -40.93
N ALA A 299 25.08 -12.38 -40.12
CA ALA A 299 26.03 -11.28 -40.40
C ALA A 299 25.52 -9.92 -40.93
N ASP A 300 25.63 -8.88 -40.09
CA ASP A 300 26.83 -8.00 -39.99
C ASP A 300 26.91 -7.38 -38.58
#